data_AF-A0A7M3LRI0-F1
#
_entry.id   AF-A0A7M3LRI0-F1
#
_cell.length_a   1.000
_cell.length_b   1.000
_cell.length_c   1.000
_cell.angle_alpha   90.00
_cell.angle_beta   90.00
_cell.angle_gamma   90.00
#
_symmetry.space_group_name_H-M   'P 1'
#
loop_
_entity.id
_entity.type
_entity.pdbx_description
1 polymer ?
#
loop_
_entity_poly.entity_id
_entity_poly.type
_entity_poly.pdbx_seq_one_letter_code
_entity_poly.pdbx_strand_id
1 'polypeptide(L)'
;THATDAVEPLVIGTLRRDEDGPQRFLTSVAEAYAHGLPVTWSHLFDSTTAQRVDLPTYPFQRERYWLASEAASPRVDVERDGVEARFWEAVERQDLPALAQTLNVTDQEHDSLSAVLPMLSGWHQRQRERTTL
;
A
#
# COMPACT_ATOMS: atom_id res chain seq x y z
N THR A 1 -14.76 -30.86 -32.19
CA THR A 1 -14.71 -29.64 -33.02
C THR A 1 -13.66 -28.73 -32.41
N HIS A 2 -12.43 -28.74 -32.93
CA HIS A 2 -11.38 -27.82 -32.48
C HIS A 2 -11.55 -26.51 -33.24
N ALA A 3 -12.02 -25.46 -32.55
CA ALA A 3 -11.87 -24.10 -33.02
C ALA A 3 -10.36 -23.80 -32.97
N THR A 4 -9.73 -23.68 -34.14
CA THR A 4 -8.39 -23.10 -34.24
C THR A 4 -8.54 -21.64 -33.82
N ASP A 5 -8.04 -21.32 -32.63
CA ASP A 5 -7.80 -19.94 -32.22
C ASP A 5 -6.87 -19.33 -33.28
N ALA A 6 -7.41 -18.48 -34.14
CA ALA A 6 -6.69 -17.95 -35.28
C ALA A 6 -5.71 -16.89 -34.75
N VAL A 7 -4.47 -17.32 -34.52
CA VAL A 7 -3.38 -16.39 -34.17
C VAL A 7 -3.20 -15.43 -35.35
N GLU A 8 -3.48 -14.15 -35.13
CA GLU A 8 -3.18 -13.12 -36.13
C GLU A 8 -1.66 -13.03 -36.32
N PRO A 9 -1.15 -13.20 -37.56
CA PRO A 9 0.28 -13.15 -37.81
C PRO A 9 0.78 -11.70 -37.72
N LEU A 10 1.86 -11.50 -36.95
CA LEU A 10 2.61 -10.25 -36.97
C LEU A 10 3.48 -10.19 -38.25
N VAL A 11 3.26 -9.16 -39.07
CA VAL A 11 4.03 -8.91 -40.30
C VAL A 11 4.75 -7.57 -40.19
N ILE A 12 6.08 -7.58 -40.30
CA ILE A 12 6.93 -6.39 -40.18
C ILE A 12 7.84 -6.28 -41.41
N GLY A 13 7.87 -5.11 -42.03
CA GLY A 13 8.73 -4.84 -43.19
C GLY A 13 10.09 -4.26 -42.77
N THR A 14 11.18 -5.00 -42.99
CA THR A 14 12.54 -4.58 -42.60
C THR A 14 13.18 -3.56 -43.53
N LEU A 15 12.69 -3.46 -44.78
CA LEU A 15 13.18 -2.60 -45.85
C LEU A 15 12.00 -1.99 -46.59
N ARG A 16 12.13 -0.73 -47.00
CA ARG A 16 11.12 -0.02 -47.77
C ARG A 16 11.81 0.97 -48.70
N ARG A 17 11.32 1.03 -49.94
CA ARG A 17 11.81 1.98 -50.95
C ARG A 17 11.76 3.40 -50.38
N ASP A 18 12.86 4.13 -50.56
CA ASP A 18 13.06 5.52 -50.10
C ASP A 18 13.21 5.66 -48.56
N GLU A 19 13.18 4.56 -47.81
CA GLU A 19 13.49 4.50 -46.36
C GLU A 19 14.64 3.51 -46.09
N ASP A 20 15.57 3.39 -47.04
CA ASP A 20 16.67 2.44 -46.97
C ASP A 20 17.73 2.91 -45.97
N GLY A 21 17.83 2.23 -44.83
CA GLY A 21 18.91 2.49 -43.89
C GLY A 21 18.81 1.74 -42.55
N PRO A 22 19.87 1.79 -41.74
CA PRO A 22 19.93 1.16 -40.41
C PRO A 22 18.77 1.60 -39.50
N GLN A 23 18.26 2.82 -39.67
CA GLN A 23 17.13 3.35 -38.91
C GLN A 23 15.84 2.56 -39.17
N ARG A 24 15.46 2.27 -40.43
CA ARG A 24 14.26 1.48 -40.74
C ARG A 24 14.37 0.06 -40.18
N PHE A 25 15.57 -0.51 -40.27
CA PHE A 25 15.83 -1.83 -39.70
C PHE A 25 15.66 -1.82 -38.17
N LEU A 26 16.26 -0.85 -37.46
CA LEU A 26 16.10 -0.71 -36.00
C LEU A 26 14.64 -0.44 -35.60
N THR A 27 13.91 0.37 -36.36
CA THR A 27 12.47 0.57 -36.15
C THR A 27 11.69 -0.74 -36.27
N SER A 28 12.02 -1.57 -37.26
CA SER A 28 11.38 -2.88 -37.45
C SER A 28 11.66 -3.84 -36.27
N VAL A 29 12.88 -3.81 -35.72
CA VAL A 29 13.22 -4.57 -34.51
C VAL A 29 12.47 -4.03 -33.28
N ALA A 30 12.32 -2.71 -33.17
CA ALA A 30 11.54 -2.08 -32.10
C ALA A 30 10.04 -2.41 -32.20
N GLU A 31 9.47 -2.44 -33.41
CA GLU A 31 8.11 -2.90 -33.67
C GLU A 31 7.95 -4.35 -33.18
N ALA A 32 8.86 -5.25 -33.56
CA ALA A 32 8.84 -6.65 -33.12
C ALA A 32 8.87 -6.77 -31.58
N TYR A 33 9.75 -6.03 -30.92
CA TYR A 33 9.85 -6.00 -29.47
C TYR A 33 8.59 -5.46 -28.79
N ALA A 34 8.00 -4.39 -29.33
CA ALA A 34 6.75 -3.82 -28.82
C ALA A 34 5.57 -4.79 -28.92
N HIS A 35 5.61 -5.69 -29.91
CA HIS A 35 4.67 -6.81 -30.06
C HIS A 35 5.03 -8.06 -29.23
N GLY A 36 6.04 -7.97 -28.36
CA GLY A 36 6.38 -9.01 -27.39
C GLY A 36 7.42 -10.03 -27.87
N LEU A 37 8.03 -9.84 -29.04
CA LEU A 37 9.13 -10.70 -29.46
C LEU A 37 10.39 -10.43 -28.61
N PRO A 38 11.10 -11.48 -28.16
CA PRO A 38 12.33 -11.30 -27.42
C PRO A 38 13.42 -10.72 -28.34
N VAL A 39 13.99 -9.59 -27.94
CA VAL A 39 15.12 -8.94 -28.63
C VAL A 39 16.26 -8.74 -27.65
N THR A 40 17.44 -9.22 -28.00
CA THR A 40 18.66 -9.05 -27.20
C THR A 40 19.36 -7.74 -27.60
N TRP A 41 18.94 -6.62 -27.00
CA TRP A 41 19.46 -5.28 -27.29
C TRP A 41 20.95 -5.09 -26.98
N SER A 42 21.52 -5.90 -26.07
CA SER A 42 22.93 -5.80 -25.69
C SER A 42 23.88 -5.96 -26.88
N HIS A 43 23.55 -6.81 -27.86
CA HIS A 43 24.40 -7.04 -29.03
C HIS A 43 24.58 -5.79 -29.92
N LEU A 44 23.65 -4.84 -29.86
CA LEU A 44 23.83 -3.57 -30.58
C LEU A 44 24.95 -2.71 -29.99
N PHE A 45 25.33 -2.97 -28.74
CA PHE A 45 26.31 -2.18 -28.00
C PHE A 45 27.67 -2.86 -27.84
N ASP A 46 27.82 -4.14 -28.24
CA ASP A 46 29.06 -4.93 -28.06
C ASP A 46 30.30 -4.26 -28.67
N SER A 47 30.13 -3.48 -29.74
CA SER A 47 31.19 -2.73 -30.43
C SER A 47 31.22 -1.22 -30.13
N THR A 48 30.56 -0.78 -29.05
CA THR A 48 30.37 0.65 -28.73
C THR A 48 30.86 1.00 -27.32
N THR A 49 31.19 2.27 -27.08
CA THR A 49 31.51 2.81 -25.74
C THR A 49 30.24 3.26 -25.00
N ALA A 50 29.14 2.53 -25.14
CA ALA A 50 27.87 2.90 -24.51
C ALA A 50 27.99 2.88 -22.98
N GLN A 51 27.39 3.86 -22.31
CA GLN A 51 27.36 3.97 -20.86
C GLN A 51 25.91 4.02 -20.36
N ARG A 52 25.68 3.49 -19.14
CA ARG A 52 24.39 3.64 -18.48
C ARG A 52 24.22 5.09 -18.04
N VAL A 53 23.05 5.65 -18.30
CA VAL A 53 22.66 7.01 -17.89
C VAL A 53 21.47 6.94 -16.95
N ASP A 54 21.36 7.90 -16.04
CA ASP A 54 20.20 8.01 -15.17
C ASP A 54 18.98 8.43 -15.99
N LEU A 55 17.87 7.72 -15.79
CA LEU A 55 16.58 8.01 -16.40
C LEU A 55 15.56 8.39 -15.32
N PRO A 56 14.53 9.17 -15.65
CA PRO A 56 13.41 9.39 -14.75
C PRO A 56 12.84 8.05 -14.29
N THR A 57 12.48 7.98 -13.01
CA THR A 57 11.82 6.79 -12.46
C THR A 57 10.49 6.56 -13.18
N TYR A 58 10.12 5.28 -13.35
CA TYR A 58 8.87 4.86 -13.97
C TYR A 58 7.68 5.69 -13.44
N PRO A 59 6.88 6.32 -14.32
CA PRO A 59 5.76 7.13 -13.91
C PRO A 59 4.60 6.23 -13.49
N PHE A 60 4.66 5.69 -12.28
CA PHE A 60 3.60 4.84 -11.73
C PHE A 60 2.24 5.56 -11.81
N GLN A 61 1.23 4.86 -12.33
CA GLN A 61 -0.15 5.31 -12.23
C GLN A 61 -0.60 5.14 -10.78
N ARG A 62 -0.55 6.22 -10.01
CA ARG A 62 -0.80 6.18 -8.56
C ARG A 62 -2.29 6.11 -8.28
N GLU A 63 -2.70 5.05 -7.61
CA GLU A 63 -4.02 4.92 -7.01
C GLU A 63 -3.91 4.75 -5.50
N ARG A 64 -4.88 5.31 -4.77
CA ARG A 64 -4.92 5.25 -3.31
C ARG A 64 -5.60 3.96 -2.88
N TYR A 65 -4.81 2.92 -2.65
CA TYR A 65 -5.29 1.67 -2.07
C TYR A 65 -5.20 1.71 -0.54
N TRP A 66 -6.20 2.32 0.09
CA TRP A 66 -6.43 2.19 1.53
C TRP A 66 -7.55 1.19 1.76
N LEU A 67 -7.43 0.36 2.80
CA LEU A 67 -8.58 -0.35 3.33
C LEU A 67 -9.57 0.70 3.82
N ALA A 68 -10.69 0.86 3.13
CA ALA A 68 -11.84 1.49 3.75
C ALA A 68 -12.19 0.58 4.93
N SER A 69 -12.08 1.09 6.17
CA SER A 69 -12.78 0.45 7.29
C SER A 69 -14.21 0.29 6.79
N GLU A 70 -14.64 -0.95 6.55
CA GLU A 70 -15.97 -1.28 6.04
C GLU A 70 -16.96 -0.47 6.85
N ALA A 71 -17.49 0.60 6.25
CA ALA A 71 -18.06 1.76 6.94
C ALA A 71 -18.63 1.31 8.28
N ALA A 72 -17.79 1.41 9.32
CA ALA A 72 -18.22 0.96 10.62
C ALA A 72 -19.42 1.85 10.87
N SER A 73 -20.57 1.18 11.05
CA SER A 73 -21.85 1.89 11.02
C SER A 73 -21.68 3.11 11.91
N PRO A 74 -22.02 4.34 11.49
CA PRO A 74 -21.68 5.53 12.27
C PRO A 74 -22.16 5.44 13.72
N ARG A 75 -23.20 4.62 13.99
CA ARG A 75 -23.58 4.21 15.35
C ARG A 75 -22.54 3.37 16.09
N VAL A 76 -21.99 2.33 15.47
CA VAL A 76 -20.98 1.43 16.06
C VAL A 76 -19.67 2.18 16.34
N ASP A 77 -19.24 3.07 15.45
CA ASP A 77 -18.05 3.90 15.69
C ASP A 77 -18.29 4.91 16.83
N VAL A 78 -19.42 5.64 16.81
CA VAL A 78 -19.75 6.58 17.89
C VAL A 78 -19.96 5.87 19.23
N GLU A 79 -20.52 4.65 19.21
CA GLU A 79 -20.66 3.82 20.40
C GLU A 79 -19.31 3.33 20.90
N ARG A 80 -18.42 2.85 20.01
CA ARG A 80 -17.06 2.42 20.34
C ARG A 80 -16.23 3.58 20.88
N ASP A 81 -16.23 4.72 20.22
CA ASP A 81 -15.56 5.94 20.67
C ASP A 81 -16.14 6.40 22.01
N GLY A 82 -17.45 6.25 22.22
CA GLY A 82 -18.11 6.55 23.49
C GLY A 82 -17.74 5.57 24.61
N VAL A 83 -17.61 4.28 24.33
CA VAL A 83 -17.14 3.27 25.30
C VAL A 83 -15.68 3.50 25.65
N GLU A 84 -14.84 3.79 24.65
CA GLU A 84 -13.43 4.12 24.84
C GLU A 84 -13.26 5.43 25.65
N ALA A 85 -14.06 6.45 25.36
CA ALA A 85 -14.06 7.70 26.13
C ALA A 85 -14.44 7.48 27.60
N ARG A 86 -15.48 6.70 27.89
CA ARG A 86 -15.89 6.36 29.27
C ARG A 86 -14.82 5.56 30.01
N PHE A 87 -14.17 4.62 29.31
CA PHE A 87 -13.05 3.87 29.85
C PHE A 87 -11.91 4.82 30.28
N TRP A 88 -11.48 5.71 29.38
CA TRP A 88 -10.40 6.64 29.69
C TRP A 88 -10.78 7.67 30.76
N GLU A 89 -12.04 8.12 30.79
CA GLU A 89 -12.55 8.98 31.86
C GLU A 89 -12.47 8.28 33.23
N ALA A 90 -12.83 6.99 33.32
CA ALA A 90 -12.70 6.22 34.56
C ALA A 90 -11.23 6.05 35.00
N VAL A 91 -10.32 5.82 34.04
CA VAL A 91 -8.87 5.74 34.30
C VAL A 91 -8.30 7.07 34.78
N GLU A 92 -8.69 8.19 34.16
CA GLU A 92 -8.25 9.54 34.55
C GLU A 92 -8.73 9.92 35.96
N ARG A 93 -10.00 9.61 36.28
CA ARG A 93 -10.59 9.86 37.60
C ARG A 93 -10.16 8.85 38.68
N GLN A 94 -9.40 7.82 38.31
CA GLN A 94 -9.08 6.68 39.16
C GLN A 94 -10.33 6.04 39.80
N ASP A 95 -11.42 5.98 39.02
CA ASP A 95 -12.73 5.48 39.45
C ASP A 95 -12.80 3.96 39.22
N LEU A 96 -12.35 3.21 40.23
CA LEU A 96 -12.31 1.74 40.18
C LEU A 96 -13.69 1.09 39.97
N PRO A 97 -14.77 1.50 40.66
CA PRO A 97 -16.10 0.96 40.40
C PRO A 97 -16.60 1.19 38.96
N ALA A 98 -16.38 2.38 38.40
CA ALA A 98 -16.80 2.67 37.02
C ALA A 98 -15.97 1.91 35.98
N LEU A 99 -14.67 1.74 36.22
CA LEU A 99 -13.78 0.97 35.36
C LEU A 99 -14.13 -0.52 35.37
N ALA A 100 -14.38 -1.10 36.55
CA ALA A 100 -14.77 -2.50 36.70
C ALA A 100 -16.09 -2.82 35.97
N GLN A 101 -17.06 -1.90 36.03
CA GLN A 101 -18.30 -2.02 35.26
C GLN A 101 -18.08 -1.97 33.75
N THR A 102 -17.20 -1.07 33.28
CA THR A 102 -16.91 -0.92 31.84
C THR A 102 -16.18 -2.15 31.27
N LEU A 103 -15.30 -2.76 32.07
CA LEU A 103 -14.57 -3.97 31.70
C LEU A 103 -15.32 -5.27 32.03
N ASN A 104 -16.49 -5.17 32.67
CA ASN A 104 -17.30 -6.29 33.15
C ASN A 104 -16.49 -7.30 34.00
N VAL A 105 -15.72 -6.76 34.94
CA VAL A 105 -14.77 -7.49 35.79
C VAL A 105 -15.47 -8.05 37.03
N THR A 106 -15.01 -9.19 37.53
CA THR A 106 -15.55 -9.79 38.76
C THR A 106 -14.94 -9.16 40.03
N ASP A 107 -15.66 -9.22 41.16
CA ASP A 107 -15.19 -8.66 42.44
C ASP A 107 -13.81 -9.21 42.87
N GLN A 108 -13.47 -10.43 42.45
CA GLN A 108 -12.19 -11.08 42.75
C GLN A 108 -10.98 -10.42 42.05
N GLU A 109 -11.22 -9.68 40.97
CA GLU A 109 -10.18 -9.06 40.13
C GLU A 109 -9.98 -7.57 40.46
N HIS A 110 -10.83 -6.99 41.31
CA HIS A 110 -10.78 -5.58 41.72
C HIS A 110 -9.45 -5.21 42.40
N ASP A 111 -8.90 -6.10 43.23
CA ASP A 111 -7.63 -5.85 43.92
C ASP A 111 -6.46 -5.70 42.92
N SER A 112 -6.46 -6.53 41.87
CA SER A 112 -5.45 -6.47 40.82
C SER A 112 -5.58 -5.19 40.00
N LEU A 113 -6.81 -4.78 39.64
CA LEU A 113 -7.08 -3.52 38.95
C LEU A 113 -6.69 -2.29 39.77
N SER A 114 -6.93 -2.32 41.09
CA SER A 114 -6.57 -1.24 42.00
C SER A 114 -5.06 -0.95 42.02
N ALA A 115 -4.25 -2.00 41.89
CA ALA A 115 -2.80 -1.89 41.92
C ALA A 115 -2.23 -1.22 40.66
N VAL A 116 -2.83 -1.46 39.49
CA VAL A 116 -2.34 -0.96 38.19
C VAL A 116 -2.98 0.38 37.77
N LEU A 117 -4.11 0.76 38.36
CA LEU A 117 -4.88 1.95 37.98
C LEU A 117 -4.06 3.26 38.02
N PRO A 118 -3.24 3.53 39.06
CA PRO A 118 -2.42 4.75 39.10
C PRO A 118 -1.31 4.76 38.04
N MET A 119 -0.83 3.59 37.61
CA MET A 119 0.19 3.49 36.56
C MET A 119 -0.39 3.82 35.18
N LEU A 120 -1.62 3.36 34.91
CA LEU A 120 -2.34 3.66 33.66
C LEU A 120 -2.73 5.14 33.57
N SER A 121 -3.20 5.75 34.67
CA SER A 121 -3.54 7.17 34.70
C SER A 121 -2.31 8.05 34.42
N GLY A 122 -1.17 7.72 35.06
CA GLY A 122 0.09 8.44 34.84
C GLY A 122 0.70 8.22 33.45
N TRP A 123 0.49 7.05 32.84
CA TRP A 123 0.92 6.79 31.47
C TRP A 123 0.10 7.57 30.44
N HIS A 124 -1.22 7.59 30.58
CA HIS A 124 -2.13 8.28 29.64
C HIS A 124 -1.88 9.79 29.60
N GLN A 125 -1.67 10.41 30.76
CA GLN A 125 -1.35 11.85 30.86
C GLN A 125 -0.07 12.22 30.08
N ARG A 126 1.00 11.43 30.26
CA ARG A 126 2.27 11.64 29.52
C ARG A 126 2.13 11.46 28.02
N GLN A 127 1.19 10.61 27.57
CA GLN A 127 0.97 10.43 26.14
C GLN A 127 0.30 11.68 25.56
N ARG A 128 -0.78 12.17 26.19
CA ARG A 128 -1.50 13.36 25.72
C ARG A 128 -0.59 14.57 25.52
N GLU A 129 0.32 14.82 26.47
CA GLU A 129 1.32 15.89 26.42
C GLU A 129 2.27 15.77 25.20
N ARG A 130 2.53 14.55 24.71
CA ARG A 130 3.40 14.30 23.54
C ARG A 130 2.67 14.45 22.21
N THR A 131 1.35 14.26 22.18
CA THR A 131 0.52 14.48 20.98
C THR A 131 0.15 15.95 20.76
N THR A 132 0.29 16.79 21.79
CA THR A 132 0.04 18.24 21.69
C THR A 132 1.27 19.07 21.28
N LEU A 133 2.40 18.42 21.01
CA LEU A 133 3.64 19.03 20.50
C LEU A 133 3.88 18.66 19.03
#